data_AF-A0A7S2R0L0-F1
#
_entry.id   AF-A0A7S2R0L0-F1
#
_cell.length_a   1.000
_cell.length_b   1.000
_cell.length_c   1.000
_cell.angle_alpha   90.00
_cell.angle_beta   90.00
_cell.angle_gamma   90.00
#
_symmetry.space_group_name_H-M   'P 1'
#
loop_
_entity.id
_entity.type
_entity.pdbx_description
1 polymer ?
#
loop_
_entity_poly.entity_id
_entity_poly.type
_entity_poly.pdbx_seq_one_letter_code
_entity_poly.pdbx_strand_id
1 'polypeptide(L)'
;IGFDVRGVVKLFDFGLSKELHEEDRLKNGTYKLTANTGSIRYMAPEVCNKWPYNYSADVYSFGILLWEIISLEHPFRHFDTREMIMDSVMNWGERPPLNDNWSSELKSIMSSCWDPNLKK
;
A
#
# COMPACT_ATOMS: atom_id res chain seq x y z
N ILE A 1 1.55 5.59 -11.71
CA ILE A 1 2.96 5.58 -12.17
C ILE A 1 2.95 5.42 -13.69
N GLY A 2 3.96 5.93 -14.39
CA GLY A 2 4.14 5.66 -15.81
C GLY A 2 5.46 6.23 -16.29
N PHE A 3 5.59 6.49 -17.59
CA PHE A 3 6.86 6.83 -18.22
C PHE A 3 6.80 8.20 -18.88
N ASP A 4 7.87 8.98 -18.77
CA ASP A 4 8.05 10.18 -19.60
C ASP A 4 8.47 9.81 -21.04
N VAL A 5 8.58 10.82 -21.91
CA VAL A 5 8.97 10.61 -23.33
C VAL A 5 10.36 10.02 -23.52
N ARG A 6 11.18 9.93 -22.46
CA ARG A 6 12.51 9.31 -22.47
C ARG A 6 12.50 7.92 -21.85
N GLY A 7 11.32 7.37 -21.53
CA GLY A 7 11.20 6.07 -20.88
C GLY A 7 11.58 6.07 -19.40
N VAL A 8 11.65 7.23 -18.74
CA VAL A 8 11.96 7.32 -17.31
C VAL A 8 10.68 7.16 -16.50
N VAL A 9 10.70 6.29 -15.49
CA VAL A 9 9.56 6.11 -14.56
C VAL A 9 9.28 7.41 -13.81
N LYS A 10 8.00 7.80 -13.76
CA LYS A 10 7.46 8.95 -13.04
C LYS A 10 6.27 8.53 -12.19
N LEU A 11 6.21 9.07 -10.98
CA LEU A 11 4.99 9.10 -10.19
C LEU A 11 4.14 10.30 -10.65
N PHE A 12 2.84 10.09 -10.77
CA PHE A 12 1.87 11.10 -11.17
C PHE A 12 0.55 10.83 -10.45
N ASP A 13 -0.39 11.76 -10.59
CA ASP A 13 -1.68 11.77 -9.91
C ASP A 13 -1.56 12.03 -8.40
N PHE A 14 -1.25 13.28 -8.07
CA PHE A 14 -1.19 13.79 -6.70
C PHE A 14 -2.52 14.43 -6.27
N GLY A 15 -3.64 14.12 -6.96
CA GLY A 15 -4.94 14.77 -6.71
C GLY A 15 -5.53 14.49 -5.32
N LEU A 16 -5.02 13.46 -4.63
CA LEU A 16 -5.39 13.07 -3.27
C LEU A 16 -4.25 13.26 -2.27
N SER A 17 -3.10 13.80 -2.70
CA SER A 17 -1.96 14.02 -1.82
C SER A 17 -2.27 15.08 -0.77
N LYS A 18 -1.68 14.92 0.41
CA LYS A 18 -1.87 15.84 1.54
C LYS A 18 -0.53 16.18 2.16
N GLU A 19 -0.31 17.45 2.41
CA GLU A 19 0.85 17.92 3.18
C GLU A 19 0.67 17.57 4.66
N LEU A 20 1.75 17.11 5.29
CA LEU A 20 1.76 16.73 6.69
C LEU A 20 2.49 17.80 7.50
N HIS A 21 1.78 18.49 8.39
CA HIS A 21 2.36 19.46 9.29
C HIS A 21 2.61 18.82 10.66
N GLU A 22 3.80 19.01 11.26
CA GLU A 22 4.15 18.41 12.56
C GLU A 22 3.20 18.82 13.69
N GLU A 23 2.54 19.97 13.58
CA GLU A 23 1.51 20.43 14.53
C GLU A 23 0.26 19.56 14.54
N ASP A 24 -0.05 18.89 13.43
CA ASP A 24 -1.18 17.96 13.30
C ASP A 24 -0.83 16.53 13.72
N ARG A 25 0.45 16.27 14.06
CA ARG A 25 0.94 14.93 14.39
C ARG A 25 0.43 14.48 15.75
N LEU A 26 -0.26 13.34 15.75
CA LEU A 26 -0.74 12.69 16.97
C LEU A 26 0.43 12.09 17.78
N LYS A 27 0.21 11.87 19.08
CA LYS A 27 1.23 11.31 20.01
C LYS A 27 1.80 9.95 19.58
N ASN A 28 1.03 9.17 18.83
CA ASN A 28 1.46 7.87 18.29
C ASN A 28 2.25 7.98 16.98
N GLY A 29 2.48 9.20 16.47
CA GLY A 29 3.22 9.47 15.24
C GLY A 29 2.39 9.42 13.97
N THR A 30 1.06 9.35 14.06
CA THR A 30 0.14 9.33 12.91
C THR A 30 -0.66 10.63 12.77
N TYR A 31 -1.45 10.74 11.72
CA TYR A 31 -2.20 11.93 11.34
C TYR A 31 -3.68 11.59 11.08
N LYS A 32 -4.57 12.56 11.27
CA LYS A 32 -5.98 12.44 10.85
C LYS A 32 -6.11 12.83 9.38
N LEU A 33 -6.02 11.82 8.51
CA LEU A 33 -6.02 11.99 7.06
C LEU A 33 -7.32 11.43 6.44
N THR A 34 -7.54 11.70 5.15
CA THR A 34 -8.74 11.26 4.44
C THR A 34 -8.70 9.76 4.21
N ALA A 35 -9.67 9.04 4.75
CA ALA A 35 -9.75 7.58 4.61
C ALA A 35 -10.58 7.14 3.39
N ASN A 36 -10.51 5.85 3.05
CA ASN A 36 -11.27 5.23 1.94
C ASN A 36 -11.05 5.84 0.54
N THR A 37 -9.94 6.56 0.34
CA THR A 37 -9.56 7.14 -0.94
C THR A 37 -8.47 6.32 -1.62
N GLY A 38 -8.50 6.26 -2.96
CA GLY A 38 -7.52 5.50 -3.76
C GLY A 38 -8.05 4.14 -4.23
N SER A 39 -7.17 3.41 -4.91
CA SER A 39 -7.47 2.10 -5.48
C SER A 39 -7.41 1.00 -4.43
N ILE A 40 -8.55 0.36 -4.16
CA ILE A 40 -8.77 -0.60 -3.04
C ILE A 40 -7.66 -1.66 -2.94
N ARG A 41 -7.22 -2.23 -4.07
CA ARG A 41 -6.23 -3.31 -4.09
C ARG A 41 -4.86 -2.93 -3.52
N TYR A 42 -4.55 -1.65 -3.45
CA TYR A 42 -3.27 -1.14 -2.94
C TYR A 42 -3.42 -0.47 -1.57
N MET A 43 -4.65 -0.35 -1.06
CA MET A 43 -4.96 0.43 0.14
C MET A 43 -4.49 -0.29 1.40
N ALA A 44 -3.73 0.41 2.24
CA ALA A 44 -3.30 -0.10 3.53
C ALA A 44 -4.49 -0.35 4.49
N PRO A 45 -4.42 -1.37 5.36
CA PRO A 45 -5.54 -1.74 6.23
C PRO A 45 -5.98 -0.63 7.18
N GLU A 46 -5.06 0.22 7.65
CA GLU A 46 -5.37 1.38 8.49
C GLU A 46 -6.14 2.48 7.73
N VAL A 47 -5.91 2.63 6.42
CA VAL A 47 -6.64 3.56 5.55
C VAL A 47 -8.06 3.05 5.33
N CYS A 48 -8.24 1.74 5.11
CA CYS A 48 -9.55 1.10 5.00
C CYS A 48 -10.36 1.21 6.31
N ASN A 49 -9.71 1.04 7.46
CA ASN A 49 -10.34 1.15 8.78
C ASN A 49 -10.58 2.60 9.25
N LYS A 50 -10.19 3.59 8.46
CA LYS A 50 -10.26 5.03 8.82
C LYS A 50 -9.49 5.35 10.11
N TRP A 51 -8.45 4.58 10.40
CA TRP A 51 -7.57 4.86 11.53
C TRP A 51 -6.61 5.99 11.19
N PRO A 52 -6.13 6.76 12.17
CA PRO A 52 -5.06 7.71 11.92
C PRO A 52 -3.79 7.00 11.42
N TYR A 53 -3.29 7.41 10.26
CA TYR A 53 -2.16 6.78 9.57
C TYR A 53 -1.06 7.81 9.23
N ASN A 54 0.08 7.35 8.73
CA ASN A 54 1.19 8.19 8.30
C ASN A 54 1.69 7.72 6.92
N TYR A 55 2.88 8.15 6.52
CA TYR A 55 3.49 7.78 5.23
C TYR A 55 3.70 6.25 5.05
N SER A 56 3.61 5.44 6.11
CA SER A 56 3.70 3.97 5.97
C SER A 56 2.57 3.37 5.11
N ALA A 57 1.43 4.07 5.00
CA ALA A 57 0.37 3.67 4.07
C ALA A 57 0.83 3.72 2.59
N ASP A 58 1.73 4.65 2.24
CA ASP A 58 2.33 4.73 0.90
C ASP A 58 3.38 3.62 0.71
N VAL A 59 4.11 3.27 1.77
CA VAL A 59 5.06 2.13 1.77
C VAL A 59 4.33 0.81 1.54
N TYR A 60 3.20 0.61 2.20
CA TYR A 60 2.31 -0.53 1.96
C TYR A 60 1.89 -0.59 0.48
N SER A 61 1.36 0.51 -0.03
CA SER A 61 0.89 0.63 -1.41
C SER A 61 2.00 0.33 -2.42
N PHE A 62 3.21 0.84 -2.17
CA PHE A 62 4.40 0.57 -2.97
C PHE A 62 4.73 -0.93 -2.99
N GLY A 63 4.65 -1.62 -1.86
CA GLY A 63 4.96 -3.03 -1.80
C GLY A 63 3.96 -3.88 -2.61
N ILE A 64 2.66 -3.55 -2.59
CA ILE A 64 1.66 -4.22 -3.42
C ILE A 64 1.91 -3.94 -4.91
N LEU A 65 2.26 -2.70 -5.26
CA LEU A 65 2.63 -2.33 -6.63
C LEU A 65 3.88 -3.08 -7.11
N LEU A 66 4.91 -3.19 -6.25
CA LEU A 66 6.13 -3.94 -6.57
C LEU A 66 5.80 -5.41 -6.83
N TRP A 67 4.91 -5.99 -6.03
CA TRP A 67 4.42 -7.34 -6.27
C TRP A 67 3.73 -7.48 -7.62
N GLU A 68 2.81 -6.57 -7.97
CA GLU A 68 2.12 -6.59 -9.27
C GLU A 68 3.09 -6.49 -10.46
N ILE A 69 4.13 -5.65 -10.34
CA ILE A 69 5.15 -5.51 -11.40
C ILE A 69 5.96 -6.81 -11.57
N ILE A 70 6.32 -7.48 -10.48
CA ILE A 70 7.17 -8.68 -10.52
C ILE A 70 6.36 -9.94 -10.86
N SER A 71 5.14 -10.05 -10.36
CA SER A 71 4.25 -11.18 -10.65
C SER A 71 3.60 -11.08 -12.03
N LEU A 72 3.47 -9.86 -12.56
CA LEU A 72 2.66 -9.55 -13.74
C LEU A 72 1.19 -9.98 -13.58
N GLU A 73 0.71 -10.04 -12.32
CA GLU A 73 -0.65 -10.40 -11.96
C GLU A 73 -1.33 -9.28 -11.18
N HIS A 74 -2.66 -9.20 -11.28
CA HIS A 74 -3.43 -8.28 -10.45
C HIS A 74 -3.48 -8.73 -8.99
N PRO A 75 -3.17 -7.83 -8.03
CA PRO A 75 -3.27 -8.14 -6.60
C PRO A 75 -4.68 -8.60 -6.24
N PHE A 76 -4.79 -9.69 -5.49
CA PHE A 76 -6.07 -10.22 -5.01
C PHE A 76 -7.07 -10.56 -6.13
N ARG A 77 -6.59 -11.03 -7.29
CA ARG A 77 -7.43 -11.32 -8.47
C ARG A 77 -8.56 -12.33 -8.24
N HIS A 78 -8.52 -13.09 -7.16
CA HIS A 78 -9.52 -14.10 -6.78
C HIS A 78 -10.69 -13.52 -5.99
N PHE A 79 -10.66 -12.22 -5.65
CA PHE A 79 -11.80 -11.52 -5.05
C PHE A 79 -12.50 -10.61 -6.05
N ASP A 80 -13.82 -10.79 -6.14
CA ASP A 80 -14.70 -10.10 -7.09
C ASP A 80 -15.20 -8.75 -6.56
N THR A 81 -15.31 -8.60 -5.24
CA THR A 81 -15.91 -7.41 -4.61
C THR A 81 -14.90 -6.62 -3.78
N ARG A 82 -15.16 -5.32 -3.63
CA ARG A 82 -14.40 -4.44 -2.74
C ARG A 82 -14.43 -4.98 -1.31
N GLU A 83 -15.59 -5.43 -0.87
CA GLU A 83 -15.86 -5.89 0.48
C GLU A 83 -15.05 -7.15 0.82
N MET A 84 -14.93 -8.09 -0.13
CA MET A 84 -14.11 -9.30 0.06
C MET A 84 -12.61 -8.98 0.17
N ILE A 85 -12.09 -8.10 -0.68
CA ILE A 85 -10.68 -7.67 -0.61
C ILE A 85 -10.43 -7.00 0.74
N MET A 86 -11.32 -6.10 1.13
CA MET A 86 -11.25 -5.37 2.39
C MET A 86 -11.27 -6.32 3.58
N ASP A 87 -12.22 -7.25 3.64
CA ASP A 87 -12.33 -8.24 4.72
C ASP A 87 -11.06 -9.10 4.80
N SER A 88 -10.57 -9.60 3.67
CA SER A 88 -9.39 -10.46 3.66
C SER A 88 -8.11 -9.75 4.11
N VAL A 89 -7.86 -8.54 3.61
CA VAL A 89 -6.66 -7.76 3.96
C VAL A 89 -6.70 -7.31 5.41
N MET A 90 -7.86 -6.88 5.91
CA MET A 90 -8.01 -6.30 7.25
C MET A 90 -8.17 -7.34 8.36
N ASN A 91 -9.05 -8.33 8.16
CA ASN A 91 -9.43 -9.28 9.20
C ASN A 91 -8.60 -10.57 9.14
N TRP A 92 -8.22 -11.00 7.94
CA TRP A 92 -7.45 -12.23 7.74
C TRP A 92 -5.96 -11.97 7.49
N GLY A 93 -5.56 -10.71 7.35
CA GLY A 93 -4.18 -10.33 7.13
C GLY A 93 -3.63 -10.82 5.79
N GLU A 94 -4.50 -11.09 4.80
CA GLU A 94 -4.06 -11.65 3.53
C GLU A 94 -3.11 -10.70 2.80
N ARG A 95 -2.13 -11.30 2.14
CA ARG A 95 -1.07 -10.62 1.41
C ARG A 95 -0.81 -11.37 0.09
N PRO A 96 -0.45 -10.68 -1.00
CA PRO A 96 -0.14 -11.36 -2.25
C PRO A 96 0.97 -12.42 -2.09
N PRO A 97 0.83 -13.59 -2.74
CA PRO A 97 1.74 -14.71 -2.53
C PRO A 97 3.13 -14.42 -3.09
N LEU A 98 4.17 -14.72 -2.32
CA LEU A 98 5.56 -14.58 -2.78
C LEU A 98 6.00 -15.86 -3.49
N ASN A 99 6.52 -15.74 -4.72
CA ASN A 99 7.06 -16.88 -5.44
C ASN A 99 8.42 -17.29 -4.86
N ASP A 100 8.62 -18.58 -4.62
CA ASP A 100 9.87 -19.12 -4.08
C ASP A 100 11.09 -18.81 -4.96
N ASN A 101 10.89 -18.70 -6.27
CA ASN A 101 11.93 -18.41 -7.26
C ASN A 101 12.36 -16.93 -7.26
N TRP A 102 11.64 -16.04 -6.59
CA TRP A 102 12.08 -14.65 -6.45
C TRP A 102 13.23 -14.53 -5.44
N SER A 103 14.09 -13.53 -5.65
CA SER A 103 15.25 -13.30 -4.79
C SER A 103 14.83 -13.02 -3.35
N SER A 104 15.71 -13.35 -2.40
CA SER A 104 15.52 -13.07 -0.97
C SER A 104 15.27 -11.60 -0.71
N GLU A 105 15.95 -10.73 -1.44
CA GLU A 105 15.89 -9.28 -1.31
C GLU A 105 14.52 -8.76 -1.72
N LEU A 106 13.98 -9.22 -2.85
CA LEU A 106 12.64 -8.84 -3.31
C LEU A 106 11.57 -9.28 -2.31
N LYS A 107 11.65 -10.54 -1.85
CA LYS A 107 10.74 -11.08 -0.84
C LYS A 107 10.81 -10.29 0.46
N SER A 108 12.02 -9.95 0.90
CA SER A 108 12.24 -9.14 2.10
C SER A 108 11.66 -7.74 1.95
N ILE A 109 11.90 -7.05 0.83
CA ILE A 109 11.38 -5.69 0.59
C ILE A 109 9.86 -5.70 0.59
N MET A 110 9.22 -6.62 -0.14
CA MET A 110 7.76 -6.74 -0.19
C MET A 110 7.18 -7.02 1.21
N SER A 111 7.71 -8.02 1.92
CA SER A 111 7.23 -8.35 3.27
C SER A 111 7.43 -7.21 4.27
N SER A 112 8.54 -6.47 4.19
CA SER A 112 8.77 -5.30 5.05
C SER A 112 7.80 -4.16 4.75
N CYS A 113 7.37 -3.99 3.49
CA CYS A 113 6.43 -2.95 3.13
C CYS A 113 5.03 -3.18 3.74
N TRP A 114 4.64 -4.43 3.97
CA TRP A 114 3.28 -4.79 4.41
C TRP A 114 3.24 -5.23 5.88
N ASP A 115 4.31 -4.92 6.63
CA ASP A 115 4.45 -5.16 8.06
C ASP A 115 3.39 -4.32 8.82
N PRO A 116 2.65 -4.91 9.76
CA PRO A 116 1.61 -4.19 10.50
C PRO A 116 2.17 -3.08 11.42
N ASN A 117 3.49 -3.03 11.63
CA ASN A 117 4.12 -2.03 12.48
C ASN A 117 4.36 -0.70 11.73
N LEU A 118 3.47 0.28 11.95
CA LEU A 118 3.54 1.64 11.37
C LEU A 118 4.75 2.50 11.81
N LYS A 119 5.64 1.97 12.65
CA LYS A 119 6.83 2.66 13.18
C LYS A 119 8.16 2.16 12.59
N LYS A 120 8.14 1.09 11.80
CA LYS A 120 9.30 0.68 11.00
C LYS A 120 9.39 1.53 9.74
#